data_AF-A0A4U5NZC6-F1
#
_entry.id   AF-A0A4U5NZC6-F1
#
_cell.length_a   1.000
_cell.length_b   1.000
_cell.length_c   1.000
_cell.angle_alpha   90.00
_cell.angle_beta   90.00
_cell.angle_gamma   90.00
#
_symmetry.space_group_name_H-M   'P 1'
#
loop_
_entity.id
_entity.type
_entity.pdbx_description
1 polymer ?
#
loop_
_entity_poly.entity_id
_entity_poly.type
_entity_poly.pdbx_seq_one_letter_code
_entity_poly.pdbx_strand_id
1 'polypeptide(L)'
;MSSKRFVLTSTLFALVFVVAEASNSHELVLQIESQNVSISGDFFQFPEVESAREKLKQKKFDWCAFAKIVEGDVKFGWQKGWKKADRRKFLDWMREDRCWNVRPFQLLKSEKTVNATASDAASTTGRMRQNLTVFWIFIWAGAVFGIFGVVQMLYCWYCAGEKREKKGKSEPERSIQD
;
A
#
# COMPACT_ATOMS: atom_id res chain seq x y z
N MET A 1 25.79 -38.24 -15.95
CA MET A 1 25.02 -37.11 -16.50
C MET A 1 24.35 -36.35 -15.36
N SER A 2 24.39 -35.02 -15.42
CA SER A 2 24.40 -34.11 -14.26
C SER A 2 22.99 -33.57 -13.93
N SER A 3 22.42 -33.99 -12.80
CA SER A 3 21.08 -33.62 -12.33
C SER A 3 21.12 -32.62 -11.16
N LYS A 4 21.90 -31.53 -11.30
CA LYS A 4 22.07 -30.52 -10.23
C LYS A 4 21.87 -29.07 -10.68
N ARG A 5 21.37 -28.82 -11.88
CA ARG A 5 21.27 -27.45 -12.45
C ARG A 5 19.86 -26.86 -12.58
N PHE A 6 18.81 -27.54 -12.09
CA PHE A 6 17.43 -27.12 -12.38
C PHE A 6 16.67 -26.39 -11.26
N VAL A 7 17.31 -26.08 -10.12
CA VAL A 7 16.58 -25.56 -8.94
C VAL A 7 16.87 -24.08 -8.63
N LEU A 8 17.74 -23.40 -9.38
CA LEU A 8 18.23 -22.05 -9.02
C LEU A 8 17.60 -20.87 -9.77
N THR A 9 16.62 -21.07 -10.64
CA THR A 9 16.06 -20.00 -11.49
C THR A 9 14.61 -19.60 -11.16
N SER A 10 13.99 -20.12 -10.10
CA SER A 10 12.58 -19.84 -9.80
C SER A 10 12.31 -18.84 -8.66
N THR A 11 13.34 -18.31 -8.00
CA THR A 11 13.23 -17.42 -6.82
C THR A 11 13.51 -15.95 -7.10
N LEU A 12 13.51 -15.54 -8.37
CA LEU A 12 13.79 -14.15 -8.78
C LEU A 12 12.57 -13.39 -9.33
N PHE A 13 11.35 -13.93 -9.14
CA PHE A 13 10.10 -13.32 -9.62
C PHE A 13 9.17 -12.80 -8.52
N ALA A 14 9.65 -12.70 -7.29
CA ALA A 14 8.86 -12.25 -6.15
C ALA A 14 9.54 -11.08 -5.46
N LEU A 15 9.49 -9.86 -6.01
CA LEU A 15 9.51 -8.62 -5.20
C LEU A 15 9.32 -7.31 -5.97
N VAL A 16 8.38 -7.22 -6.94
CA VAL A 16 7.97 -5.91 -7.47
C VAL A 16 6.44 -5.85 -7.58
N PHE A 17 5.75 -6.04 -6.46
CA PHE A 17 4.39 -5.52 -6.34
C PHE A 17 4.50 -4.11 -5.79
N VAL A 18 4.54 -3.15 -6.72
CA VAL A 18 4.31 -1.74 -6.44
C VAL A 18 2.93 -1.63 -5.81
N VAL A 19 2.89 -1.41 -4.50
CA VAL A 19 1.67 -1.01 -3.80
C VAL A 19 1.32 0.36 -4.34
N ALA A 20 0.42 0.41 -5.31
CA ALA A 20 -0.25 1.64 -5.70
C ALA A 20 -1.19 2.02 -4.53
N GLU A 21 -0.63 2.72 -3.55
CA GLU A 21 -1.41 3.40 -2.53
C GLU A 21 -2.29 4.43 -3.24
N ALA A 22 -3.59 4.13 -3.34
CA ALA A 22 -4.59 5.11 -3.73
C ALA A 22 -4.70 6.14 -2.59
N SER A 23 -3.78 7.09 -2.56
CA SER A 23 -3.87 8.26 -1.69
C SER A 23 -5.06 9.08 -2.13
N ASN A 24 -6.05 9.28 -1.25
CA ASN A 24 -7.11 10.25 -1.46
C ASN A 24 -6.50 11.65 -1.38
N SER A 25 -5.86 12.08 -2.47
CA SER A 25 -5.25 13.39 -2.56
C SER A 25 -6.34 14.43 -2.79
N HIS A 26 -6.46 15.38 -1.88
CA HIS A 26 -7.28 16.56 -2.07
C HIS A 26 -6.46 17.60 -2.82
N GLU A 27 -7.01 18.15 -3.90
CA GLU A 27 -6.43 19.32 -4.56
C GLU A 27 -7.11 20.59 -4.06
N LEU A 28 -6.34 21.47 -3.44
CA LEU A 28 -6.76 22.79 -2.99
C LEU A 28 -6.17 23.83 -3.92
N VAL A 29 -7.04 24.63 -4.55
CA VAL A 29 -6.63 25.78 -5.36
C VAL A 29 -6.83 27.04 -4.52
N LEU A 30 -5.71 27.66 -4.14
CA LEU A 30 -5.65 28.89 -3.37
C LEU A 30 -5.39 30.07 -4.30
N GLN A 31 -6.08 31.18 -4.09
CA GLN A 31 -5.74 32.44 -4.74
C GLN A 31 -4.87 33.27 -3.80
N ILE A 32 -3.60 33.43 -4.14
CA ILE A 32 -2.62 34.21 -3.36
C ILE A 32 -2.08 35.30 -4.29
N GLU A 33 -2.28 36.58 -3.93
CA GLU A 33 -1.73 37.74 -4.67
C GLU A 33 -2.01 37.71 -6.19
N SER A 34 -3.23 37.34 -6.59
CA SER A 34 -3.65 37.17 -8.00
C SER A 34 -3.09 35.95 -8.74
N GLN A 35 -2.36 35.07 -8.06
CA GLN A 35 -1.90 33.79 -8.60
C GLN A 35 -2.72 32.63 -8.04
N ASN A 36 -3.01 31.65 -8.90
CA ASN A 36 -3.66 30.41 -8.49
C ASN A 36 -2.59 29.38 -8.14
N VAL A 37 -2.51 28.99 -6.88
CA VAL A 37 -1.59 27.97 -6.37
C VAL A 37 -2.39 26.71 -6.08
N SER A 38 -2.13 25.64 -6.84
CA SER A 38 -2.69 24.32 -6.52
C SER A 38 -1.76 23.56 -5.58
N ILE A 39 -2.35 22.99 -4.54
CA ILE A 39 -1.68 22.12 -3.57
C ILE A 39 -2.47 20.82 -3.51
N SER A 40 -1.83 19.73 -3.90
CA SER A 40 -2.39 18.38 -3.79
C SER A 40 -1.74 17.63 -2.62
N GLY A 41 -2.56 16.93 -1.83
CA GLY A 41 -2.09 16.10 -0.73
C GLY A 41 -3.23 15.45 0.07
N ASP A 42 -2.91 14.41 0.83
CA ASP A 42 -3.81 13.85 1.84
C ASP A 42 -3.62 14.61 3.16
N PHE A 43 -4.32 15.73 3.31
CA PHE A 43 -4.20 16.58 4.50
C PHE A 43 -4.73 15.93 5.79
N PHE A 44 -5.37 14.75 5.70
CA PHE A 44 -5.67 13.93 6.87
C PHE A 44 -4.40 13.41 7.55
N GLN A 45 -3.29 13.34 6.80
CA GLN A 45 -1.96 13.03 7.30
C GLN A 45 -1.18 14.32 7.56
N PHE A 46 -0.74 14.51 8.80
CA PHE A 46 0.02 15.70 9.18
C PHE A 46 1.33 15.92 8.37
N PRO A 47 2.10 14.87 7.98
CA PRO A 47 3.28 15.05 7.12
C PRO A 47 2.98 15.75 5.78
N GLU A 48 1.80 15.57 5.20
CA GLU A 48 1.40 16.23 3.96
C GLU A 48 1.19 17.74 4.17
N VAL A 49 0.73 18.14 5.36
CA VAL A 49 0.61 19.56 5.75
C VAL A 49 1.99 20.20 5.90
N GLU A 50 2.95 19.48 6.48
CA GLU A 50 4.35 19.93 6.60
C GLU A 50 4.98 20.11 5.22
N SER A 51 4.83 19.12 4.33
CA SER A 51 5.25 19.18 2.94
C SER A 51 4.61 20.36 2.18
N ALA A 52 3.31 20.58 2.35
CA ALA A 52 2.62 21.73 1.74
C ALA A 52 3.15 23.08 2.25
N ARG A 53 3.40 23.21 3.56
CA ARG A 53 4.00 24.42 4.16
C ARG A 53 5.39 24.69 3.60
N GLU A 54 6.24 23.67 3.50
CA GLU A 54 7.59 23.81 2.93
C GLU A 54 7.55 24.24 1.47
N LYS A 55 6.68 23.61 0.65
CA LYS A 55 6.50 23.99 -0.76
C LYS A 55 6.04 25.43 -0.92
N LEU A 56 5.13 25.90 -0.06
CA LEU A 56 4.67 27.30 -0.07
C LEU A 56 5.81 28.25 0.32
N LYS A 57 6.57 27.93 1.37
CA LYS A 57 7.73 28.72 1.80
C LYS A 57 8.82 28.78 0.72
N GLN A 58 9.13 27.66 0.07
CA GLN A 58 10.11 27.60 -1.04
C GLN A 58 9.71 28.49 -2.22
N LYS A 59 8.40 28.54 -2.54
CA LYS A 59 7.85 29.40 -3.59
C LYS A 59 7.60 30.85 -3.13
N LYS A 60 7.95 31.20 -1.89
CA LYS A 60 7.71 32.50 -1.26
C LYS A 60 6.23 32.92 -1.22
N PHE A 61 5.31 31.95 -1.19
CA PHE A 61 3.89 32.22 -1.01
C PHE A 61 3.52 32.28 0.47
N ASP A 62 2.50 33.09 0.80
CA ASP A 62 1.94 33.14 2.14
C ASP A 62 1.25 31.82 2.50
N TRP A 63 1.77 31.14 3.51
CA TRP A 63 1.21 29.88 3.99
C TRP A 63 0.01 30.08 4.92
N CYS A 64 -0.22 31.29 5.45
CA CYS A 64 -1.30 31.56 6.38
C CYS A 64 -2.69 31.31 5.76
N ALA A 65 -2.83 31.53 4.45
CA ALA A 65 -4.05 31.20 3.71
C ALA A 65 -4.39 29.71 3.80
N PHE A 66 -3.39 28.86 3.51
CA PHE A 66 -3.51 27.41 3.62
C PHE A 66 -3.76 26.98 5.07
N ALA A 67 -3.03 27.56 6.02
CA ALA A 67 -3.17 27.27 7.45
C ALA A 67 -4.60 27.54 7.95
N LYS A 68 -5.20 28.67 7.56
CA LYS A 68 -6.57 29.03 7.95
C LYS A 68 -7.62 28.09 7.38
N ILE A 69 -7.41 27.62 6.16
CA ILE A 69 -8.30 26.62 5.55
C ILE A 69 -8.21 25.31 6.33
N VAL A 70 -7.01 24.85 6.64
CA VAL A 70 -6.81 23.61 7.42
C VAL A 70 -7.30 23.76 8.87
N GLU A 71 -7.16 24.94 9.48
CA GLU A 71 -7.67 25.26 10.81
C GLU A 71 -9.20 25.23 10.86
N GLY A 72 -9.83 25.96 9.93
CA GLY A 72 -11.27 26.18 9.88
C GLY A 72 -12.07 25.08 9.20
N ASP A 73 -11.41 24.05 8.67
CA ASP A 73 -12.08 22.99 7.94
C ASP A 73 -12.86 22.04 8.86
N VAL A 74 -14.13 22.42 9.08
CA VAL A 74 -15.15 21.55 9.68
C VAL A 74 -15.65 20.51 8.66
N LYS A 75 -15.54 20.79 7.35
CA LYS A 75 -16.17 20.01 6.27
C LYS A 75 -15.41 18.72 5.97
N PHE A 76 -14.10 18.78 5.76
CA PHE A 76 -13.28 17.58 5.49
C PHE A 76 -12.71 16.97 6.77
N GLY A 77 -12.56 17.77 7.83
CA GLY A 77 -12.20 17.30 9.16
C GLY A 77 -10.79 16.70 9.19
N TRP A 78 -9.86 17.27 8.41
CA TRP A 78 -8.49 16.78 8.28
C TRP A 78 -7.77 16.58 9.62
N GLN A 79 -7.99 17.50 10.56
CA GLN A 79 -7.39 17.43 11.89
C GLN A 79 -7.85 16.22 12.73
N LYS A 80 -8.95 15.53 12.36
CA LYS A 80 -9.43 14.34 13.08
C LYS A 80 -8.39 13.22 13.05
N GLY A 81 -7.63 13.10 11.95
CA GLY A 81 -6.58 12.09 11.78
C GLY A 81 -5.31 12.36 12.58
N TRP A 82 -5.13 13.59 13.07
CA TRP A 82 -3.85 14.02 13.62
C TRP A 82 -3.69 13.66 15.09
N LYS A 83 -2.46 13.34 15.50
CA LYS A 83 -2.13 13.17 16.92
C LYS A 83 -2.22 14.53 17.63
N LYS A 84 -2.39 14.49 18.96
CA LYS A 84 -2.43 15.72 19.77
C LYS A 84 -1.14 16.55 19.66
N ALA A 85 0.02 15.89 19.55
CA ALA A 85 1.31 16.54 19.35
C ALA A 85 1.37 17.29 18.01
N ASP A 86 0.91 16.65 16.93
CA ASP A 86 0.87 17.23 15.58
C ASP A 86 -0.05 18.45 15.51
N ARG A 87 -1.24 18.36 16.13
CA ARG A 87 -2.15 19.51 16.25
C ARG A 87 -1.50 20.66 17.00
N ARG A 88 -0.78 20.39 18.10
CA ARG A 88 -0.08 21.44 18.85
C ARG A 88 1.02 22.08 17.99
N LYS A 89 1.84 21.26 17.32
CA LYS A 89 2.89 21.73 16.39
C LYS A 89 2.31 22.63 15.29
N PHE A 90 1.18 22.25 14.72
CA PHE A 90 0.45 23.08 13.74
C PHE A 90 0.03 24.44 14.31
N LEU A 91 -0.59 24.45 15.49
CA LEU A 91 -1.05 25.68 16.14
C LEU A 91 0.12 26.59 16.56
N ASP A 92 1.24 25.98 16.99
CA ASP A 92 2.47 26.70 17.32
C ASP A 92 3.05 27.38 16.07
N TRP A 93 3.08 26.68 14.92
CA TRP A 93 3.46 27.30 13.65
C TRP A 93 2.55 28.47 13.27
N MET A 94 1.23 28.31 13.40
CA MET A 94 0.28 29.41 13.13
C MET A 94 0.52 30.61 14.04
N ARG A 95 0.93 30.37 15.30
CA ARG A 95 1.25 31.43 16.26
C ARG A 95 2.55 32.14 15.93
N GLU A 96 3.59 31.37 15.62
CA GLU A 96 4.91 31.87 15.24
C GLU A 96 4.84 32.74 14.00
N ASP A 97 4.20 32.25 12.94
CA ASP A 97 4.06 32.97 11.67
C ASP A 97 2.87 33.98 11.68
N ARG A 98 2.25 34.23 12.85
CA ARG A 98 1.15 35.21 13.09
C ARG A 98 -0.10 35.04 12.20
N CYS A 99 -0.42 33.82 11.80
CA CYS A 99 -1.53 33.54 10.89
C CYS A 99 -2.94 33.70 11.51
N TRP A 100 -3.05 33.95 12.81
CA TRP A 100 -4.33 34.01 13.53
C TRP A 100 -5.27 35.12 13.09
N ASN A 101 -4.72 36.27 12.70
CA ASN A 101 -5.48 37.49 12.36
C ASN A 101 -5.75 37.65 10.86
N VAL A 102 -5.35 36.68 10.04
CA VAL A 102 -5.54 36.76 8.60
C VAL A 102 -7.00 36.45 8.29
N ARG A 103 -7.64 37.31 7.49
CA ARG A 103 -9.05 37.11 7.07
C ARG A 103 -9.19 35.78 6.34
N PRO A 104 -10.33 35.09 6.48
CA PRO A 104 -10.58 33.87 5.72
C PRO A 104 -10.48 34.18 4.22
N PHE A 105 -9.55 33.52 3.55
CA PHE A 105 -9.40 33.62 2.10
C PHE A 105 -10.55 32.90 1.41
N GLN A 106 -10.99 33.42 0.28
CA GLN A 106 -11.99 32.75 -0.54
C GLN A 106 -11.33 31.54 -1.22
N LEU A 107 -11.72 30.35 -0.79
CA LEU A 107 -11.47 29.11 -1.51
C LEU A 107 -12.18 29.19 -2.88
N LEU A 108 -11.41 29.42 -3.94
CA LEU A 108 -11.98 29.53 -5.29
C LEU A 108 -12.59 28.21 -5.77
N LYS A 109 -12.02 27.07 -5.38
CA LYS A 109 -12.56 25.74 -5.69
C LYS A 109 -11.85 24.67 -4.86
N SER A 110 -12.58 24.00 -3.98
CA SER A 110 -12.13 22.78 -3.31
C SER A 110 -13.15 21.69 -3.56
N GLU A 111 -13.22 21.22 -4.80
CA GLU A 111 -13.81 19.92 -5.12
C GLU A 111 -13.41 19.50 -6.53
N LYS A 112 -12.14 19.10 -6.66
CA LYS A 112 -11.84 17.87 -7.36
C LYS A 112 -11.14 16.98 -6.36
N THR A 113 -11.86 16.01 -5.79
CA THR A 113 -11.24 14.72 -5.53
C THR A 113 -10.68 14.32 -6.88
N VAL A 114 -9.36 14.45 -7.04
CA VAL A 114 -8.69 13.91 -8.21
C VAL A 114 -8.76 12.41 -7.98
N ASN A 115 -9.92 11.82 -8.31
CA ASN A 115 -9.99 10.42 -8.64
C ASN A 115 -9.03 10.31 -9.80
N ALA A 116 -7.82 9.81 -9.54
CA ALA A 116 -6.98 9.26 -10.58
C ALA A 116 -7.88 8.25 -11.29
N THR A 117 -8.39 8.64 -12.46
CA THR A 117 -9.39 7.90 -13.21
C THR A 117 -8.77 6.58 -13.64
N ALA A 118 -9.13 5.49 -12.96
CA ALA A 118 -9.63 4.26 -13.57
C ALA A 118 -9.88 3.21 -12.48
N SER A 119 -11.13 2.73 -12.45
CA SER A 119 -11.63 1.57 -11.72
C SER A 119 -11.92 1.69 -10.22
N ASP A 120 -13.09 1.14 -9.92
CA ASP A 120 -13.48 0.50 -8.68
C ASP A 120 -14.23 1.32 -7.63
N ALA A 121 -15.50 0.95 -7.56
CA ALA A 121 -16.41 1.18 -6.48
C ALA A 121 -15.82 0.86 -5.09
N ALA A 122 -16.49 1.44 -4.10
CA ALA A 122 -16.43 1.14 -2.67
C ALA A 122 -15.41 1.96 -1.86
N SER A 123 -15.88 3.08 -1.32
CA SER A 123 -15.34 3.67 -0.11
C SER A 123 -16.41 3.75 0.98
N THR A 124 -16.78 2.58 1.48
CA THR A 124 -17.41 2.42 2.81
C THR A 124 -16.79 1.23 3.52
N THR A 125 -15.46 1.06 3.41
CA THR A 125 -14.84 -0.25 3.70
C THR A 125 -13.40 -0.14 4.22
N GLY A 126 -13.04 0.92 4.96
CA GLY A 126 -11.66 1.12 5.45
C GLY A 126 -11.16 0.06 6.44
N ARG A 127 -12.04 -0.44 7.33
CA ARG A 127 -11.69 -1.52 8.28
C ARG A 127 -12.00 -2.93 7.76
N MET A 128 -13.01 -3.09 6.91
CA MET A 128 -13.34 -4.39 6.32
C MET A 128 -12.34 -4.80 5.25
N ARG A 129 -11.78 -3.87 4.46
CA ARG A 129 -10.81 -4.21 3.41
C ARG A 129 -9.48 -4.72 3.97
N GLN A 130 -8.97 -4.19 5.09
CA GLN A 130 -7.74 -4.72 5.70
C GLN A 130 -7.86 -6.21 6.07
N ASN A 131 -8.99 -6.61 6.67
CA ASN A 131 -9.23 -8.02 6.99
C ASN A 131 -9.40 -8.87 5.72
N LEU A 132 -10.02 -8.31 4.67
CA LEU A 132 -10.20 -9.00 3.40
C LEU A 132 -8.86 -9.22 2.68
N THR A 133 -7.97 -8.23 2.67
CA THR A 133 -6.64 -8.34 2.04
C THR A 133 -5.79 -9.39 2.76
N VAL A 134 -5.80 -9.38 4.09
CA VAL A 134 -5.08 -10.38 4.91
C VAL A 134 -5.64 -11.79 4.68
N PHE A 135 -6.97 -11.93 4.62
CA PHE A 135 -7.62 -13.21 4.31
C PHE A 135 -7.22 -13.78 2.94
N TRP A 136 -7.16 -12.94 1.91
CA TRP A 136 -6.69 -13.35 0.58
C TRP A 136 -5.23 -13.80 0.57
N ILE A 137 -4.35 -13.10 1.31
CA ILE A 137 -2.94 -13.50 1.43
C ILE A 137 -2.81 -14.91 2.03
N PHE A 138 -3.58 -15.22 3.07
CA PHE A 138 -3.58 -16.55 3.69
C PHE A 138 -4.10 -17.64 2.75
N ILE A 139 -5.13 -17.35 1.94
CA ILE A 139 -5.64 -18.30 0.94
C ILE A 139 -4.57 -18.60 -0.11
N TRP A 140 -3.92 -17.57 -0.65
CA TRP A 140 -2.88 -17.74 -1.66
C TRP A 140 -1.66 -18.49 -1.10
N ALA A 141 -1.22 -18.14 0.10
CA ALA A 141 -0.14 -18.86 0.78
C ALA A 141 -0.51 -20.34 1.00
N GLY A 142 -1.71 -20.61 1.52
CA GLY A 142 -2.22 -21.97 1.73
C GLY A 142 -2.30 -22.78 0.44
N ALA A 143 -2.75 -22.18 -0.66
CA ALA A 143 -2.83 -22.84 -1.97
C ALA A 143 -1.45 -23.24 -2.49
N VAL A 144 -0.45 -22.35 -2.38
CA VAL A 144 0.93 -22.62 -2.81
C VAL A 144 1.55 -23.76 -1.98
N PHE A 145 1.40 -23.72 -0.65
CA PHE A 145 1.89 -24.79 0.23
C PHE A 145 1.16 -26.13 -0.03
N GLY A 146 -0.15 -26.08 -0.30
CA GLY A 146 -0.94 -27.26 -0.64
C GLY A 146 -0.46 -27.93 -1.93
N ILE A 147 -0.25 -27.14 -2.99
CA ILE A 147 0.28 -27.65 -4.27
C ILE A 147 1.67 -28.27 -4.06
N PHE A 148 2.55 -27.61 -3.30
CA PHE A 148 3.88 -28.13 -3.01
C PHE A 148 3.83 -29.48 -2.26
N GLY A 149 2.91 -29.60 -1.29
CA GLY A 149 2.69 -30.85 -0.56
C GLY A 149 2.20 -32.00 -1.46
N VAL A 150 1.26 -31.73 -2.37
CA VAL A 150 0.75 -32.74 -3.32
C VAL A 150 1.84 -33.18 -4.29
N VAL A 151 2.63 -32.24 -4.83
CA VAL A 151 3.76 -32.56 -5.72
C VAL A 151 4.78 -33.43 -5.00
N GLN A 152 5.11 -33.10 -3.75
CA GLN A 152 6.05 -33.90 -2.95
C GLN A 152 5.51 -35.30 -2.67
N MET A 153 4.22 -35.43 -2.39
CA MET A 153 3.58 -36.73 -2.13
C MET A 153 3.59 -37.61 -3.38
N LEU A 154 3.22 -37.05 -4.54
CA LEU A 154 3.27 -37.74 -5.83
C LEU A 154 4.69 -38.17 -6.19
N TYR A 155 5.69 -37.31 -5.93
CA TYR A 155 7.09 -37.64 -6.13
C TYR A 155 7.54 -38.82 -5.27
N CYS A 156 7.19 -38.82 -3.97
CA CYS A 156 7.48 -39.95 -3.08
C CYS A 156 6.78 -41.24 -3.53
N TRP A 157 5.55 -41.15 -4.03
CA TRP A 157 4.79 -42.32 -4.49
C TRP A 157 5.39 -42.91 -5.76
N TYR A 158 5.80 -42.06 -6.71
CA TYR A 158 6.52 -42.47 -7.91
C TYR A 158 7.84 -43.17 -7.58
N CYS A 159 8.67 -42.58 -6.70
CA CYS A 159 9.92 -43.20 -6.26
C CYS A 159 9.73 -44.51 -5.48
N ALA A 160 8.61 -44.67 -4.77
CA ALA A 160 8.29 -45.91 -4.07
C ALA A 160 7.87 -47.04 -5.03
N GLY A 161 7.18 -46.70 -6.12
CA GLY A 161 6.79 -47.65 -7.18
C GLY A 161 8.00 -48.27 -7.89
N GLU A 162 8.98 -47.45 -8.27
CA GLU A 162 10.19 -47.92 -8.98
C GLU A 162 11.02 -48.91 -8.14
N LYS A 163 11.00 -48.77 -6.80
CA LYS A 163 11.68 -49.71 -5.90
C LYS A 163 11.00 -51.07 -5.80
N ARG A 164 9.69 -51.16 -6.08
CA ARG A 164 8.95 -52.43 -6.07
C ARG A 164 9.19 -53.23 -7.36
N GLU A 165 9.27 -52.57 -8.51
CA GLU A 165 9.60 -53.24 -9.78
C GLU A 165 11.00 -53.86 -9.77
N LYS A 166 11.99 -53.20 -9.14
CA LYS A 166 13.36 -53.73 -9.06
C LYS A 166 13.49 -54.94 -8.14
N LYS A 167 12.65 -55.07 -7.10
CA LYS A 167 12.67 -56.24 -6.20
C LYS A 167 11.99 -57.47 -6.79
N GLY A 168 10.95 -57.30 -7.61
CA GLY A 168 10.26 -58.42 -8.26
C GLY A 168 11.06 -59.10 -9.37
N LYS A 169 12.07 -58.43 -9.92
CA LYS A 169 12.96 -58.99 -10.96
C LYS A 169 14.21 -59.69 -10.42
N SER A 170 14.48 -59.59 -9.11
CA SER A 170 15.70 -60.10 -8.50
C SER A 170 15.49 -61.35 -7.65
N GLU A 171 14.32 -61.98 -7.69
CA GLU A 171 14.11 -63.27 -7.02
C GLU A 171 14.62 -64.37 -7.97
N PRO A 172 15.79 -64.98 -7.70
CA PRO A 172 16.34 -65.99 -8.57
C PRO A 172 15.49 -67.25 -8.41
N GLU A 173 14.96 -67.72 -9.54
CA GLU A 173 14.26 -68.99 -9.68
C GLU A 173 15.14 -70.10 -9.10
N ARG A 174 14.78 -70.54 -7.89
CA ARG A 174 15.50 -71.58 -7.15
C ARG A 174 15.21 -72.89 -7.89
N SER A 175 16.08 -73.25 -8.82
CA SER A 175 16.02 -74.50 -9.56
C SER A 175 16.02 -75.66 -8.58
N ILE A 176 14.90 -76.37 -8.53
CA ILE A 176 14.76 -77.68 -7.90
C ILE A 176 15.60 -78.64 -8.75
N GLN A 177 16.74 -79.04 -8.22
CA GLN A 177 17.55 -80.13 -8.76
C GLN A 177 17.29 -81.34 -7.86
N ASP A 178 16.53 -82.29 -8.40
CA ASP A 178 16.51 -83.69 -7.98
C ASP A 178 17.78 -84.42 -8.47
#